data_AF-A0A9W7GYX0-F1
#
_entry.id   AF-A0A9W7GYX0-F1
#
_cell.length_a   1.000
_cell.length_b   1.000
_cell.length_c   1.000
_cell.angle_alpha   90.00
_cell.angle_beta   90.00
_cell.angle_gamma   90.00
#
_symmetry.space_group_name_H-M   'P 1'
#
loop_
_entity.id
_entity.type
_entity.pdbx_description
1 polymer ?
#
loop_
_entity_poly.entity_id
_entity_poly.type
_entity_poly.pdbx_seq_one_letter_code
_entity_poly.pdbx_strand_id
1 'polypeptide(L)'
;MAPFFIRARFHHSNKRFNSQLKNGRKHKKGGMKNMQERFEKLRAEMEEISMDQQNIRQGQRQVREKFEGIETECEELKRETRIIIQQSARTQIKLALMFQILKASEQADHATVATLTHLLRYLYLTSYIPIYRT
;
A
#
# COMPACT_ATOMS: atom_id res chain seq x y z
N MET A 1 -24.78 -29.38 -90.71
CA MET A 1 -25.50 -29.67 -89.45
C MET A 1 -24.50 -30.19 -88.43
N ALA A 2 -24.34 -29.54 -87.28
CA ALA A 2 -23.44 -30.02 -86.22
C ALA A 2 -24.24 -30.83 -85.17
N PRO A 3 -23.73 -31.96 -84.64
CA PRO A 3 -24.53 -32.90 -83.86
C PRO A 3 -24.88 -32.37 -82.45
N PHE A 4 -26.11 -32.66 -82.01
CA PHE A 4 -26.74 -32.19 -80.77
C PHE A 4 -26.12 -32.70 -79.44
N PHE A 5 -25.00 -33.42 -79.46
CA PHE A 5 -24.46 -34.09 -78.27
C PHE A 5 -23.47 -33.28 -77.42
N ILE A 6 -23.09 -32.06 -77.83
CA ILE A 6 -22.07 -31.28 -77.09
C ILE A 6 -22.69 -30.36 -76.01
N ARG A 7 -24.01 -30.10 -76.05
CA ARG A 7 -24.64 -29.09 -75.17
C ARG A 7 -24.87 -29.54 -73.72
N ALA A 8 -24.90 -30.85 -73.45
CA ALA A 8 -25.18 -31.36 -72.10
C ALA A 8 -23.98 -31.30 -71.14
N ARG A 9 -22.74 -31.29 -71.66
CA ARG A 9 -21.53 -31.41 -70.83
C ARG A 9 -21.06 -30.07 -70.22
N PHE A 10 -21.45 -28.94 -70.82
CA PHE A 10 -21.06 -27.59 -70.37
C PHE A 10 -21.92 -27.03 -69.22
N HIS A 11 -23.13 -27.54 -68.99
CA HIS A 11 -23.99 -27.06 -67.89
C HIS A 11 -23.60 -27.64 -66.51
N HIS A 12 -22.96 -28.81 -66.45
CA HIS A 12 -22.56 -29.43 -65.19
C HIS A 12 -21.23 -28.88 -64.62
N SER A 13 -20.26 -28.52 -65.48
CA SER A 13 -18.99 -27.93 -65.03
C SER A 13 -19.17 -26.52 -64.48
N ASN A 14 -20.04 -25.71 -65.12
CA ASN A 14 -20.28 -24.33 -64.72
C ASN A 14 -21.05 -24.22 -63.39
N LYS A 15 -21.96 -25.17 -63.08
CA LYS A 15 -22.60 -25.29 -61.76
C LYS A 15 -21.60 -25.61 -60.64
N ARG A 16 -20.64 -26.52 -60.88
CA ARG A 16 -19.59 -26.88 -59.92
C ARG A 16 -18.65 -25.70 -59.62
N PHE A 17 -18.17 -25.00 -60.64
CA PHE A 17 -17.31 -23.82 -60.47
C PHE A 17 -18.02 -22.68 -59.70
N ASN A 18 -19.28 -22.40 -60.02
CA ASN A 18 -20.05 -21.37 -59.31
C ASN A 18 -20.33 -21.76 -57.84
N SER A 19 -20.53 -23.05 -57.55
CA SER A 19 -20.72 -23.55 -56.18
C SER A 19 -19.43 -23.47 -55.35
N GLN A 20 -18.26 -23.74 -55.94
CA GLN A 20 -16.95 -23.60 -55.28
C GLN A 20 -16.61 -22.14 -54.97
N LEU A 21 -16.86 -21.21 -55.91
CA LEU A 21 -16.67 -19.77 -55.67
C LEU A 21 -17.63 -19.22 -54.60
N LYS A 22 -18.89 -19.68 -54.56
CA LYS A 22 -19.85 -19.32 -53.50
C LYS A 22 -19.43 -19.87 -52.13
N ASN A 23 -18.91 -21.09 -52.06
CA ASN A 23 -18.45 -21.70 -50.81
C ASN A 23 -17.17 -21.03 -50.29
N GLY A 24 -16.20 -20.70 -51.17
CA GLY A 24 -15.00 -19.96 -50.78
C GLY A 24 -15.29 -18.54 -50.29
N ARG A 25 -16.26 -17.83 -50.89
CA ARG A 25 -16.71 -16.52 -50.41
C ARG A 25 -17.44 -16.61 -49.06
N LYS A 26 -18.29 -17.63 -48.85
CA LYS A 26 -18.93 -17.88 -47.55
C LYS A 26 -17.90 -18.18 -46.46
N HIS A 27 -16.89 -19.00 -46.76
CA HIS A 27 -15.87 -19.38 -45.80
C HIS A 27 -14.95 -18.19 -45.42
N LYS A 28 -14.55 -17.37 -46.41
CA LYS A 28 -13.83 -16.11 -46.16
C LYS A 28 -14.66 -15.12 -45.33
N LYS A 29 -15.95 -14.97 -45.61
CA LYS A 29 -16.85 -14.07 -44.86
C LYS A 29 -17.08 -14.55 -43.42
N GLY A 30 -17.15 -15.87 -43.19
CA GLY A 30 -17.22 -16.48 -41.85
C GLY A 30 -15.91 -16.33 -41.06
N GLY A 31 -14.76 -16.50 -41.72
CA GLY A 31 -13.45 -16.24 -41.11
C GLY A 31 -13.23 -14.76 -40.76
N MET A 32 -13.71 -13.83 -41.58
CA MET A 32 -13.60 -12.40 -41.26
C MET A 32 -14.50 -12.00 -40.09
N LYS A 33 -15.71 -12.58 -39.99
CA LYS A 33 -16.59 -12.40 -38.83
C LYS A 33 -15.99 -12.97 -37.54
N ASN A 34 -15.41 -14.18 -37.58
CA ASN A 34 -14.79 -14.77 -36.40
C ASN A 34 -13.59 -13.96 -35.89
N MET A 35 -12.82 -13.35 -36.80
CA MET A 35 -11.69 -12.50 -36.43
C MET A 35 -12.19 -11.23 -35.77
N GLN A 36 -13.26 -10.64 -36.31
CA GLN A 36 -13.86 -9.44 -35.75
C GLN A 36 -14.41 -9.71 -34.33
N GLU A 37 -15.12 -10.81 -34.11
CA GLU A 37 -15.60 -11.21 -32.78
C GLU A 37 -14.44 -11.41 -31.78
N ARG A 38 -13.34 -12.05 -32.21
CA ARG A 38 -12.15 -12.22 -31.37
C ARG A 38 -11.48 -10.89 -31.05
N PHE A 39 -11.47 -9.95 -31.99
CA PHE A 39 -10.90 -8.63 -31.79
C PHE A 39 -11.72 -7.79 -30.81
N GLU A 40 -13.05 -7.83 -30.92
CA GLU A 40 -13.94 -7.17 -29.96
C GLU A 40 -13.79 -7.76 -28.56
N LYS A 41 -13.67 -9.10 -28.45
CA LYS A 41 -13.42 -9.75 -27.16
C LYS A 41 -12.08 -9.32 -26.56
N LEU A 42 -11.01 -9.31 -27.35
CA LEU A 42 -9.70 -8.86 -26.90
C LEU A 42 -9.72 -7.39 -26.44
N ARG A 43 -10.47 -6.54 -27.15
CA ARG A 43 -10.63 -5.13 -26.78
C ARG A 43 -11.33 -5.00 -25.43
N ALA A 44 -12.42 -5.73 -25.22
CA ALA A 44 -13.12 -5.74 -23.94
C ALA A 44 -12.22 -6.22 -22.79
N GLU A 45 -11.46 -7.29 -22.99
CA GLU A 45 -10.48 -7.79 -22.01
C GLU A 45 -9.37 -6.75 -21.72
N MET A 46 -8.90 -6.03 -22.75
CA MET A 46 -7.92 -4.94 -22.57
C MET A 46 -8.49 -3.76 -21.78
N GLU A 47 -9.75 -3.39 -22.02
CA GLU A 47 -10.44 -2.33 -21.28
C GLU A 47 -10.61 -2.71 -19.80
N GLU A 48 -10.99 -3.96 -19.52
CA GLU A 48 -11.07 -4.52 -18.15
C GLU A 48 -9.71 -4.48 -17.45
N ILE A 49 -8.65 -5.00 -18.10
CA ILE A 49 -7.28 -4.96 -17.56
C ILE A 49 -6.83 -3.53 -17.27
N SER A 50 -7.15 -2.58 -18.15
CA SER A 50 -6.80 -1.17 -17.97
C SER A 50 -7.45 -0.59 -16.71
N MET A 51 -8.72 -0.91 -16.49
CA MET A 51 -9.48 -0.50 -15.31
C MET A 51 -8.92 -1.13 -14.03
N ASP A 52 -8.61 -2.43 -14.07
CA ASP A 52 -7.98 -3.13 -12.95
C ASP A 52 -6.62 -2.53 -12.58
N GLN A 53 -5.79 -2.23 -13.59
CA GLN A 53 -4.51 -1.57 -13.36
C GLN A 53 -4.66 -0.16 -12.76
N GLN A 54 -5.73 0.57 -13.10
CA GLN A 54 -6.02 1.85 -12.47
C GLN A 54 -6.40 1.66 -10.99
N ASN A 55 -7.28 0.71 -10.69
CA ASN A 55 -7.69 0.38 -9.33
C ASN A 55 -6.50 -0.08 -8.47
N ILE A 56 -5.62 -0.94 -9.01
CA ILE A 56 -4.38 -1.38 -8.35
C ILE A 56 -3.49 -0.18 -8.03
N ARG A 57 -3.27 0.72 -9.00
CA ARG A 57 -2.44 1.92 -8.79
C ARG A 57 -3.02 2.83 -7.72
N GLN A 58 -4.34 2.99 -7.68
CA GLN A 58 -5.01 3.77 -6.64
C GLN A 58 -4.88 3.11 -5.27
N GLY A 59 -5.10 1.79 -5.18
CA GLY A 59 -4.93 1.02 -3.95
C GLY A 59 -3.51 1.10 -3.41
N GLN A 60 -2.50 0.99 -4.28
CA GLN A 60 -1.09 1.14 -3.90
C GLN A 60 -0.77 2.53 -3.33
N ARG A 61 -1.33 3.61 -3.91
CA ARG A 61 -1.17 4.96 -3.35
C ARG A 61 -1.78 5.09 -1.96
N GLN A 62 -3.01 4.61 -1.78
CA GLN A 62 -3.69 4.66 -0.48
C GLN A 62 -2.93 3.86 0.59
N VAL A 63 -2.42 2.68 0.23
CA VAL A 63 -1.61 1.87 1.15
C VAL A 63 -0.34 2.63 1.53
N ARG A 64 0.35 3.22 0.55
CA ARG A 64 1.56 4.01 0.81
C ARG A 64 1.29 5.20 1.74
N GLU A 65 0.25 5.99 1.48
CA GLU A 65 -0.13 7.13 2.32
C GLU A 65 -0.43 6.71 3.76
N LYS A 66 -1.11 5.57 3.95
CA LYS A 66 -1.35 5.02 5.29
C LYS A 66 -0.06 4.59 5.99
N PHE A 67 0.87 3.95 5.27
CA PHE A 67 2.17 3.57 5.83
C PHE A 67 3.01 4.78 6.22
N GLU A 68 3.03 5.83 5.40
CA GLU A 68 3.71 7.09 5.73
C GLU A 68 3.09 7.73 7.00
N GLY A 69 1.76 7.71 7.13
CA GLY A 69 1.07 8.13 8.37
C GLY A 69 1.48 7.32 9.59
N ILE A 70 1.47 5.99 9.49
CA ILE A 70 1.90 5.09 10.58
C ILE A 70 3.36 5.35 10.98
N GLU A 71 4.24 5.59 10.02
CA GLU A 71 5.65 5.88 10.28
C GLU A 71 5.82 7.18 11.06
N THR A 72 5.07 8.23 10.69
CA THR A 72 5.08 9.50 11.45
C THR A 72 4.59 9.32 12.88
N GLU A 73 3.45 8.65 13.09
CA GLU A 73 2.91 8.37 14.42
C GLU A 73 3.90 7.54 15.26
N CYS A 74 4.60 6.58 14.64
CA CYS A 74 5.59 5.76 15.33
C CYS A 74 6.78 6.59 15.82
N GLU A 75 7.27 7.55 15.03
CA GLU A 75 8.34 8.45 15.43
C GLU A 75 7.92 9.42 16.55
N GLU A 76 6.68 9.89 16.53
CA GLU A 76 6.11 10.68 17.63
C GLU A 76 6.02 9.87 18.92
N LEU A 77 5.46 8.66 18.85
CA LEU A 77 5.34 7.76 19.99
C LEU A 77 6.71 7.42 20.59
N LYS A 78 7.73 7.18 19.74
CA LYS A 78 9.12 6.98 20.20
C LYS A 78 9.64 8.21 20.94
N ARG A 79 9.37 9.42 20.45
CA ARG A 79 9.79 10.67 21.09
C ARG A 79 9.15 10.85 22.46
N GLU A 80 7.84 10.67 22.54
CA GLU A 80 7.08 10.78 23.80
C GLU A 80 7.53 9.73 24.81
N THR A 81 7.71 8.49 24.36
CA THR A 81 8.19 7.39 25.22
C THR A 81 9.57 7.71 25.81
N ARG A 82 10.50 8.27 25.02
CA ARG A 82 11.81 8.71 25.53
C ARG A 82 11.67 9.77 26.62
N ILE A 83 10.76 10.72 26.45
CA ILE A 83 10.50 11.77 27.45
C ILE A 83 9.94 11.14 28.73
N ILE A 84 8.95 10.25 28.61
CA ILE A 84 8.34 9.56 29.75
C ILE A 84 9.37 8.73 30.51
N ILE A 85 10.24 7.98 29.81
CA ILE A 85 11.31 7.19 30.44
C ILE A 85 12.24 8.11 31.23
N GLN A 86 12.69 9.22 30.64
CA GLN A 86 13.58 10.19 31.31
C GLN A 86 12.92 10.82 32.52
N GLN A 87 11.65 11.22 32.40
CA GLN A 87 10.87 11.79 33.51
C GLN A 87 10.67 10.74 34.63
N SER A 88 10.36 9.50 34.27
CA SER A 88 10.15 8.41 35.22
C SER A 88 11.43 8.12 36.01
N ALA A 89 12.59 8.03 35.33
CA ALA A 89 13.88 7.85 35.99
C ALA A 89 14.21 9.00 36.94
N ARG A 90 13.96 10.26 36.53
CA ARG A 90 14.15 11.43 37.41
C ARG A 90 13.24 11.37 38.64
N THR A 91 11.99 10.97 38.48
CA THR A 91 11.04 10.82 39.58
C THR A 91 11.48 9.73 40.54
N GLN A 92 11.95 8.57 40.04
CA GLN A 92 12.50 7.50 40.88
C GLN A 92 13.71 7.98 41.70
N ILE A 93 14.63 8.74 41.10
CA ILE A 93 15.77 9.34 41.82
C ILE A 93 15.28 10.29 42.93
N LYS A 94 14.31 11.17 42.63
CA LYS A 94 13.74 12.09 43.63
C LYS A 94 13.12 11.33 44.81
N LEU A 95 12.33 10.29 44.52
CA LEU A 95 11.72 9.46 45.57
C LEU A 95 12.79 8.75 46.41
N ALA A 96 13.82 8.17 45.78
CA ALA A 96 14.91 7.53 46.50
C ALA A 96 15.64 8.50 47.45
N LEU A 97 15.92 9.73 47.00
CA LEU A 97 16.48 10.78 47.85
C LEU A 97 15.56 11.14 49.01
N MET A 98 14.24 11.29 48.75
CA MET A 98 13.27 11.57 49.81
C MET A 98 13.25 10.45 50.87
N PHE A 99 13.29 9.19 50.47
CA PHE A 99 13.40 8.06 51.40
C PHE A 99 14.70 8.10 52.21
N GLN A 100 15.83 8.39 51.56
CA GLN A 100 17.12 8.50 52.26
C GLN A 100 17.14 9.66 53.26
N ILE A 101 16.50 10.80 52.95
CA ILE A 101 16.35 11.92 53.89
C ILE A 101 15.55 11.50 55.12
N LEU A 102 14.43 10.79 54.93
CA LEU A 102 13.61 10.29 56.04
C LEU A 102 14.42 9.35 56.94
N LYS A 103 15.18 8.42 56.33
CA LYS A 103 16.05 7.50 57.08
C LYS A 103 17.17 8.21 57.85
N ALA A 104 17.83 9.19 57.23
CA ALA A 104 18.88 9.97 57.90
C ALA A 104 18.30 10.84 59.04
N SER A 105 17.08 11.33 58.85
CA SER A 105 16.34 12.10 59.86
C SER A 105 15.97 11.24 61.07
N GLU A 106 15.54 10.00 60.86
CA GLU A 106 15.30 9.01 61.92
C GLU A 106 16.58 8.71 62.73
N GLN A 107 17.73 8.69 62.05
CA GLN A 107 19.04 8.45 62.67
C GLN A 107 19.68 9.71 63.29
N ALA A 108 18.99 10.85 63.27
CA ALA A 108 19.51 12.16 63.67
C ALA A 108 20.82 12.57 62.96
N ASP A 109 21.07 12.04 61.75
CA ASP A 109 22.22 12.42 60.92
C ASP A 109 21.90 13.71 60.14
N HIS A 110 22.03 14.83 60.84
CA HIS A 110 21.74 16.16 60.29
C HIS A 110 22.65 16.54 59.11
N ALA A 111 23.89 16.04 59.07
CA ALA A 111 24.82 16.32 57.99
C ALA A 111 24.32 15.69 56.68
N THR A 112 23.99 14.39 56.72
CA THR A 112 23.44 13.68 55.56
C THR A 112 22.10 14.24 55.12
N VAL A 113 21.21 14.60 56.06
CA VAL A 113 19.92 15.27 55.74
C VAL A 113 20.15 16.56 54.97
N ALA A 114 21.07 17.42 55.42
CA ALA A 114 21.36 18.68 54.75
C ALA A 114 21.88 18.45 53.32
N THR A 115 22.85 17.54 53.15
CA THR A 115 23.42 17.20 51.84
C THR A 115 22.37 16.67 50.87
N LEU A 116 21.56 15.69 51.29
CA LEU A 116 20.53 15.09 50.44
C LEU A 116 19.41 16.09 50.09
N THR A 117 19.05 16.97 51.02
CA THR A 117 18.05 18.03 50.78
C THR A 117 18.54 19.03 49.75
N HIS A 118 19.82 19.42 49.79
CA HIS A 118 20.43 20.27 48.76
C HIS A 118 20.43 19.60 47.38
N LEU A 119 20.77 18.31 47.30
CA LEU A 119 20.72 17.55 46.05
C LEU A 119 19.30 17.45 45.48
N LEU A 120 18.31 17.18 46.34
CA LEU A 120 16.92 17.13 45.95
C LEU A 120 16.46 18.47 45.38
N ARG A 121 16.79 19.58 46.05
CA ARG A 121 16.48 20.95 45.57
C ARG A 121 17.11 21.23 44.21
N TYR A 122 18.36 20.82 43.98
CA TYR A 122 19.01 20.96 42.69
C TYR A 122 18.27 20.19 41.57
N LEU A 123 17.81 18.97 41.85
CA LEU A 123 17.03 18.18 40.88
C LEU A 123 15.66 18.80 40.56
N TYR A 124 15.02 19.47 41.52
CA TYR A 124 13.78 20.21 41.25
C TYR A 124 14.02 21.42 40.34
N LEU A 125 15.09 22.19 40.57
CA LEU A 125 15.43 23.37 39.77
C LEU A 125 15.81 23.01 38.32
N THR A 126 16.55 21.92 38.13
CA THR A 126 16.94 21.43 36.80
C THR A 126 15.78 20.78 36.02
N SER A 127 14.67 20.47 36.69
CA SER A 127 13.46 19.93 36.04
C SER A 127 12.57 21.00 35.38
N TYR A 128 12.79 22.30 35.64
CA TYR A 128 11.96 23.42 35.16
C TYR A 128 12.44 24.04 33.83
N ILE A 129 13.53 23.57 33.25
CA ILE A 129 13.99 24.03 31.92
C ILE A 129 13.13 23.36 30.85
N PRO A 130 12.38 24.13 30.05
CA PRO A 130 11.14 23.66 29.46
C PRO A 130 11.38 22.73 28.26
N ILE A 131 10.47 21.77 28.19
CA ILE A 131 10.22 20.78 27.12
C ILE A 131 9.76 21.46 25.80
N TYR A 132 9.87 22.78 25.66
CA TYR A 132 9.41 23.58 24.52
C TYR A 132 10.53 24.26 23.72
N ARG A 133 11.72 23.66 23.65
CA ARG A 133 12.77 24.11 22.75
C ARG A 133 12.97 23.12 21.60
N THR A 134 11.98 23.07 20.71
CA THR A 134 12.08 22.60 19.32
C THR A 134 11.00 23.29 18.52
#